data_AF-A0A8S3I1Y3-F1
#
_entry.id   AF-A0A8S3I1Y3-F1
#
_cell.length_a   1.000
_cell.length_b   1.000
_cell.length_c   1.000
_cell.angle_alpha   90.00
_cell.angle_beta   90.00
_cell.angle_gamma   90.00
#
_symmetry.space_group_name_H-M   'P 1'
#
loop_
_entity.id
_entity.type
_entity.pdbx_description
1 polymer ?
#
loop_
_entity_poly.entity_id
_entity_poly.type
_entity_poly.pdbx_seq_one_letter_code
_entity_poly.pdbx_strand_id
1 'polypeptide(L)'
;MSLSGNLEPSCLLSFIEKATEIVADARAVGSVVVCNVLSKIFDCRHGELVDQIDYIFSIMLNKYNQIINEDVLRALRGAFKQLSLSCSTRVFSTLMNFGVPFTKNLVTIIHDLADNRPLTEAVLAQIMECWSRSLPFEEKSSHRYATPQPFMALYLLNQWFQSERMCDLGEYAFPRVFVALFIRMASHVDTS
;
A
#
# COMPACT_ATOMS: atom_id res chain seq x y z
N MET A 1 27.72 3.46 13.19
CA MET A 1 27.38 2.40 14.17
C MET A 1 26.52 1.37 13.47
N SER A 2 27.06 0.18 13.18
CA SER A 2 26.29 -0.91 12.58
C SER A 2 25.46 -1.60 13.66
N LEU A 3 24.15 -1.68 13.47
CA LEU A 3 23.28 -2.60 14.21
C LEU A 3 23.63 -4.03 13.76
N SER A 4 24.73 -4.55 14.29
CA SER A 4 25.24 -5.90 14.05
C SER A 4 24.93 -6.85 15.21
N GLY A 5 23.92 -6.50 16.03
CA GLY A 5 23.22 -7.49 16.83
C GLY A 5 22.23 -8.20 15.92
N ASN A 6 22.65 -9.29 15.27
CA ASN A 6 21.79 -10.06 14.37
C ASN A 6 20.67 -10.72 15.17
N LEU A 7 19.53 -10.02 15.30
CA LEU A 7 18.28 -10.62 15.74
C LEU A 7 17.98 -11.76 14.76
N GLU A 8 17.79 -12.99 15.24
CA GLU A 8 17.56 -14.13 14.35
C GLU A 8 16.33 -13.87 13.45
N PRO A 9 16.35 -14.32 12.18
CA PRO A 9 15.21 -14.18 11.27
C PRO A 9 13.89 -14.65 11.89
N SER A 10 13.95 -15.76 12.63
CA SER A 10 12.84 -16.37 13.38
C SER A 10 12.20 -15.41 14.41
N CYS A 11 12.97 -14.49 14.97
CA CYS A 11 12.50 -13.54 15.98
C CYS A 11 12.01 -12.21 15.38
N LEU A 12 12.28 -11.95 14.10
CA LEU A 12 12.08 -10.62 13.51
C LEU A 12 10.61 -10.20 13.50
N LEU A 13 9.70 -11.11 13.13
CA LEU A 13 8.27 -10.84 13.18
C LEU A 13 7.81 -10.52 14.61
N SER A 14 8.21 -11.36 15.58
CA SER A 14 7.84 -11.16 16.99
C SER A 14 8.36 -9.83 17.57
N PHE A 15 9.51 -9.38 17.06
CA PHE A 15 10.05 -8.07 17.40
C PHE A 15 9.20 -6.95 16.81
N ILE A 16 8.82 -7.06 15.53
CA ILE A 16 7.95 -6.07 14.85
C ILE A 16 6.59 -5.98 15.53
N GLU A 17 6.00 -7.10 15.94
CA GLU A 17 4.75 -7.14 16.69
C GLU A 17 4.87 -6.35 18.00
N LYS A 18 5.85 -6.71 18.85
CA LYS A 18 6.09 -6.02 20.12
C LYS A 18 6.44 -4.55 19.93
N ALA A 19 7.28 -4.23 18.95
CA ALA A 19 7.62 -2.87 18.59
C ALA A 19 6.36 -2.08 18.18
N THR A 20 5.48 -2.67 17.37
CA THR A 20 4.20 -2.06 16.99
C THR A 20 3.30 -1.84 18.21
N GLU A 21 3.23 -2.81 19.12
CA GLU A 21 2.41 -2.71 20.34
C GLU A 21 2.83 -1.55 21.26
N ILE A 22 4.14 -1.35 21.44
CA ILE A 22 4.68 -0.29 22.33
C ILE A 22 4.56 1.11 21.75
N VAL A 23 4.30 1.25 20.44
CA VAL A 23 3.96 2.56 19.86
C VAL A 23 2.67 3.04 20.53
N ALA A 24 2.76 4.13 21.28
CA ALA A 24 1.65 4.70 22.03
C ALA A 24 1.75 6.23 22.15
N ASP A 25 0.60 6.89 22.31
CA ASP A 25 0.52 8.36 22.39
C ASP A 25 1.27 8.95 23.59
N ALA A 26 1.24 8.28 24.74
CA ALA A 26 1.76 8.82 26.01
C ALA A 26 3.29 9.04 26.03
N ARG A 27 4.04 8.45 25.08
CA ARG A 27 5.51 8.52 25.02
C ARG A 27 5.99 8.89 23.63
N ALA A 28 5.51 10.03 23.10
CA ALA A 28 5.74 10.45 21.72
C ALA A 28 7.20 10.27 21.24
N VAL A 29 8.20 10.73 22.01
CA VAL A 29 9.63 10.58 21.65
C VAL A 29 10.05 9.11 21.52
N GLY A 30 9.67 8.27 22.49
CA GLY A 30 9.99 6.84 22.45
C GLY A 30 9.29 6.13 21.29
N SER A 31 8.01 6.44 21.08
CA SER A 31 7.22 5.90 19.97
C SER A 31 7.79 6.29 18.60
N VAL A 32 8.24 7.54 18.42
CA VAL A 32 8.91 7.99 17.19
C VAL A 32 10.20 7.21 16.94
N VAL A 33 11.02 6.98 17.99
CA VAL A 33 12.24 6.16 17.87
C VAL A 33 11.90 4.74 17.43
N VAL A 34 10.86 4.14 18.02
CA VAL A 34 10.41 2.79 17.63
C VAL A 34 9.96 2.74 16.17
N CYS A 35 9.17 3.71 15.71
CA CYS A 35 8.80 3.83 14.30
C CYS A 35 10.02 3.94 13.37
N ASN A 36 11.06 4.69 13.77
CA ASN A 36 12.30 4.80 12.99
C ASN A 36 13.08 3.46 12.95
N VAL A 37 13.06 2.70 14.05
CA VAL A 37 13.64 1.34 14.08
C VAL A 37 12.88 0.42 13.14
N LEU A 38 11.54 0.46 13.14
CA LEU A 38 10.71 -0.30 12.19
C LEU A 38 11.05 0.04 10.74
N SER A 39 11.12 1.33 10.40
CA SER A 39 11.56 1.79 9.08
C SER A 39 12.92 1.17 8.70
N LYS A 40 13.90 1.21 9.62
CA LYS A 40 15.22 0.67 9.32
C LYS A 40 15.24 -0.85 9.14
N ILE A 41 14.39 -1.57 9.87
CA ILE A 41 14.19 -3.02 9.68
C ILE A 41 13.63 -3.30 8.29
N PHE A 42 12.59 -2.57 7.86
CA PHE A 42 12.02 -2.76 6.52
C PHE A 42 13.03 -2.45 5.43
N ASP A 43 13.82 -1.39 5.57
CA ASP A 43 14.90 -1.08 4.65
C ASP A 43 15.92 -2.23 4.51
N CYS A 44 16.45 -2.72 5.63
CA CYS A 44 17.61 -3.63 5.62
C CYS A 44 17.26 -5.13 5.59
N ARG A 45 16.06 -5.51 6.02
CA ARG A 45 15.68 -6.93 6.25
C ARG A 45 14.32 -7.31 5.66
N HIS A 46 13.79 -6.53 4.73
CA HIS A 46 12.52 -6.82 4.06
C HIS A 46 12.46 -8.21 3.42
N GLY A 47 13.57 -8.71 2.87
CA GLY A 47 13.63 -10.03 2.23
C GLY A 47 13.24 -11.19 3.15
N GLU A 48 13.43 -11.03 4.46
CA GLU A 48 13.07 -12.03 5.48
C GLU A 48 11.59 -11.93 5.91
N LEU A 49 10.89 -10.87 5.49
CA LEU A 49 9.54 -10.52 5.91
C LEU A 49 8.49 -10.63 4.79
N VAL A 50 8.91 -11.03 3.58
CA VAL A 50 8.10 -10.98 2.35
C VAL A 50 6.77 -11.73 2.48
N ASP A 51 6.75 -12.84 3.21
CA ASP A 51 5.55 -13.67 3.37
C ASP A 51 4.62 -13.19 4.49
N GLN A 52 5.07 -12.22 5.31
CA GLN A 52 4.31 -11.68 6.44
C GLN A 52 3.84 -10.24 6.21
N ILE A 53 4.06 -9.68 5.02
CA ILE A 53 3.75 -8.28 4.71
C ILE A 53 2.28 -7.93 4.95
N ASP A 54 1.35 -8.81 4.53
CA ASP A 54 -0.09 -8.58 4.73
C ASP A 54 -0.43 -8.42 6.22
N TYR A 55 0.15 -9.28 7.05
CA TYR A 55 -0.03 -9.27 8.49
C TYR A 55 0.63 -8.05 9.14
N ILE A 56 1.89 -7.76 8.81
CA ILE A 56 2.65 -6.62 9.32
C ILE A 56 1.93 -5.30 9.00
N PHE A 57 1.48 -5.14 7.76
CA PHE A 57 0.74 -3.96 7.34
C PHE A 57 -0.56 -3.81 8.15
N SER A 58 -1.28 -4.91 8.38
CA SER A 58 -2.53 -4.92 9.14
C SER A 58 -2.34 -4.53 10.61
N ILE A 59 -1.32 -5.08 11.30
CA ILE A 59 -1.06 -4.72 12.70
C ILE A 59 -0.61 -3.27 12.84
N MET A 60 0.20 -2.77 11.90
CA MET A 60 0.60 -1.36 11.87
C MET A 60 -0.58 -0.44 11.61
N LEU A 61 -1.50 -0.82 10.72
CA LEU A 61 -2.69 -0.02 10.41
C LEU A 61 -3.65 0.03 11.60
N ASN A 62 -3.87 -1.12 12.23
CA ASN A 62 -4.65 -1.20 13.46
C ASN A 62 -4.06 -0.31 14.55
N LYS A 63 -2.73 -0.30 14.69
CA LYS A 63 -2.05 0.59 15.61
C LYS A 63 -2.18 2.06 15.22
N TYR A 64 -1.98 2.40 13.95
CA TYR A 64 -2.14 3.75 13.42
C TYR A 64 -3.52 4.33 13.74
N ASN A 65 -4.57 3.51 13.66
CA ASN A 65 -5.95 3.90 13.98
C ASN A 65 -6.18 4.27 15.45
N GLN A 66 -5.26 3.94 16.36
CA GLN A 66 -5.36 4.18 17.80
C GLN A 66 -4.57 5.41 18.26
N ILE A 67 -3.74 5.99 17.39
CA ILE A 67 -2.80 7.06 17.73
C ILE A 67 -3.43 8.41 17.39
N ILE A 68 -3.33 9.36 18.31
CA ILE A 68 -3.80 10.73 18.14
C ILE A 68 -2.61 11.67 17.94
N ASN A 69 -1.43 11.33 18.47
CA ASN A 69 -0.27 12.19 18.40
C ASN A 69 0.29 12.28 16.96
N GLU A 70 0.26 13.47 16.37
CA GLU A 70 0.69 13.71 14.98
C GLU A 70 2.17 13.39 14.70
N ASP A 71 3.06 13.56 15.67
CA ASP A 71 4.48 13.24 15.47
C ASP A 71 4.68 11.72 15.39
N VAL A 72 3.97 10.97 16.22
CA VAL A 72 3.97 9.50 16.18
C VAL A 72 3.30 9.00 14.89
N LEU A 73 2.16 9.59 14.50
CA LEU A 73 1.50 9.27 13.23
C LEU A 73 2.46 9.50 12.06
N ARG A 74 3.13 10.66 12.00
CA ARG A 74 4.09 10.98 10.93
C ARG A 74 5.24 9.97 10.88
N ALA A 75 5.79 9.58 12.02
CA ALA A 75 6.85 8.58 12.08
C ALA A 75 6.36 7.19 11.63
N LEU A 76 5.15 6.78 12.02
CA LEU A 76 4.56 5.51 11.60
C LEU A 76 4.22 5.51 10.10
N ARG A 77 3.78 6.64 9.52
CA ARG A 77 3.65 6.80 8.05
C ARG A 77 5.00 6.67 7.34
N GLY A 78 6.09 7.15 7.95
CA GLY A 78 7.45 6.89 7.47
C GLY A 78 7.79 5.40 7.39
N ALA A 79 7.38 4.63 8.40
CA ALA A 79 7.55 3.18 8.40
C ALA A 79 6.70 2.48 7.32
N PHE A 80 5.45 2.89 7.12
CA PHE A 80 4.64 2.44 6.00
C PHE A 80 5.30 2.72 4.65
N LYS A 81 5.80 3.95 4.45
CA LYS A 81 6.48 4.35 3.21
C LYS A 81 7.69 3.46 2.94
N GLN A 82 8.50 3.17 3.96
CA GLN A 82 9.67 2.32 3.82
C GLN A 82 9.30 0.85 3.56
N LEU A 83 8.27 0.32 4.24
CA LEU A 83 7.73 -1.02 3.97
C LEU A 83 7.27 -1.14 2.51
N SER A 84 6.50 -0.17 2.03
CA SER A 84 6.04 -0.10 0.64
C SER A 84 7.20 -0.03 -0.34
N LEU A 85 8.22 0.77 -0.05
CA LEU A 85 9.39 0.92 -0.94
C LEU A 85 10.15 -0.40 -1.09
N SER A 86 10.28 -1.13 0.01
CA SER A 86 11.06 -2.37 0.08
C SER A 86 10.27 -3.58 -0.44
N CYS A 87 8.93 -3.55 -0.34
CA CYS A 87 8.03 -4.66 -0.65
C CYS A 87 6.83 -4.24 -1.53
N SER A 88 7.05 -3.40 -2.53
CA SER A 88 5.99 -2.72 -3.29
C SER A 88 4.93 -3.65 -3.88
N THR A 89 5.34 -4.80 -4.43
CA THR A 89 4.41 -5.79 -5.00
C THR A 89 3.52 -6.44 -3.94
N ARG A 90 4.10 -6.83 -2.81
CA ARG A 90 3.34 -7.44 -1.71
C ARG A 90 2.41 -6.42 -1.07
N VAL A 91 2.88 -5.21 -0.76
CA VAL A 91 2.04 -4.17 -0.17
C VAL A 91 0.88 -3.78 -1.09
N PHE A 92 1.11 -3.68 -2.41
CA PHE A 92 0.02 -3.44 -3.35
C PHE A 92 -1.01 -4.57 -3.31
N SER A 93 -0.57 -5.84 -3.32
CA SER A 93 -1.46 -6.99 -3.16
C SER A 93 -2.25 -6.91 -1.84
N THR A 94 -1.63 -6.46 -0.74
CA THR A 94 -2.31 -6.22 0.53
C THR A 94 -3.40 -5.15 0.38
N LEU A 95 -3.07 -4.00 -0.21
CA LEU A 95 -4.00 -2.89 -0.44
C LEU A 95 -5.22 -3.33 -1.24
N MET A 96 -5.00 -4.20 -2.23
CA MET A 96 -6.03 -4.79 -3.09
C MET A 96 -6.97 -5.77 -2.37
N ASN A 97 -6.64 -6.19 -1.15
CA ASN A 97 -7.46 -7.09 -0.34
C ASN A 97 -8.25 -6.37 0.75
N PHE A 98 -8.08 -5.05 0.92
CA PHE A 98 -8.90 -4.28 1.87
C PHE A 98 -10.33 -4.07 1.37
N GLY A 99 -11.28 -4.03 2.30
CA GLY A 99 -12.67 -3.71 1.98
C GLY A 99 -12.84 -2.25 1.56
N VAL A 100 -13.74 -2.02 0.59
CA VAL A 100 -14.17 -0.68 0.18
C VAL A 100 -15.54 -0.32 0.79
N PRO A 101 -15.79 0.96 1.12
CA PRO A 101 -14.90 2.10 0.97
C PRO A 101 -13.71 2.06 1.94
N PHE A 102 -12.56 2.58 1.52
CA PHE A 102 -11.37 2.64 2.39
C PHE A 102 -11.62 3.58 3.57
N THR A 103 -11.03 3.23 4.72
CA THR A 103 -11.07 4.10 5.90
C THR A 103 -10.25 5.37 5.67
N LYS A 104 -10.61 6.47 6.33
CA LYS A 104 -9.87 7.75 6.25
C LYS A 104 -8.36 7.58 6.49
N ASN A 105 -8.00 6.72 7.44
CA ASN A 105 -6.61 6.46 7.79
C ASN A 105 -5.87 5.67 6.70
N LEU A 106 -6.52 4.67 6.11
CA LEU A 106 -5.97 3.95 4.96
C LEU A 106 -5.80 4.88 3.76
N VAL A 107 -6.78 5.74 3.47
CA VAL A 107 -6.67 6.78 2.43
C VAL A 107 -5.49 7.72 2.68
N THR A 108 -5.30 8.15 3.93
CA THR A 108 -4.15 8.99 4.32
C THR A 108 -2.82 8.30 4.01
N ILE A 109 -2.70 7.01 4.32
CA ILE A 109 -1.51 6.22 4.01
C ILE A 109 -1.33 6.11 2.49
N ILE A 110 -2.38 5.77 1.75
CA ILE A 110 -2.34 5.68 0.27
C ILE A 110 -1.86 7.01 -0.34
N HIS A 111 -2.37 8.15 0.13
CA HIS A 111 -1.96 9.47 -0.34
C HIS A 111 -0.48 9.77 -0.03
N ASP A 112 0.02 9.36 1.13
CA ASP A 112 1.44 9.48 1.49
C ASP A 112 2.35 8.59 0.64
N LEU A 113 1.85 7.44 0.18
CA LEU A 113 2.58 6.58 -0.76
C LEU A 113 2.63 7.19 -2.17
N ALA A 114 1.59 7.92 -2.57
CA ALA A 114 1.50 8.56 -3.89
C ALA A 114 2.53 9.70 -4.13
N ASP A 115 3.09 10.24 -3.05
CA ASP A 115 4.18 11.22 -3.06
C ASP A 115 5.54 10.63 -3.48
N ASN A 116 5.66 9.30 -3.59
CA ASN A 116 6.91 8.66 -3.97
C ASN A 116 6.88 8.17 -5.42
N ARG A 117 7.75 8.72 -6.27
CA ARG A 117 7.84 8.37 -7.69
C ARG A 117 8.09 6.88 -7.95
N PRO A 118 9.12 6.24 -7.38
CA PRO A 118 9.34 4.80 -7.54
C PRO A 118 8.13 3.93 -7.14
N LEU A 119 7.46 4.27 -6.03
CA LEU A 119 6.25 3.56 -5.61
C LEU A 119 5.11 3.73 -6.59
N THR A 120 4.86 4.97 -7.01
CA THR A 120 3.79 5.28 -7.96
C THR A 120 4.01 4.54 -9.28
N GLU A 121 5.24 4.51 -9.82
CA GLU A 121 5.57 3.71 -11.01
C GLU A 121 5.28 2.21 -10.81
N ALA A 122 5.71 1.65 -9.68
CA ALA A 122 5.50 0.24 -9.36
C ALA A 122 4.01 -0.12 -9.19
N VAL A 123 3.23 0.75 -8.55
CA VAL A 123 1.78 0.55 -8.35
C VAL A 123 1.03 0.64 -9.67
N LEU A 124 1.34 1.63 -10.51
CA LEU A 124 0.71 1.78 -11.82
C LEU A 124 1.04 0.60 -12.73
N ALA A 125 2.29 0.11 -12.72
CA ALA A 125 2.67 -1.09 -13.45
C ALA A 125 1.84 -2.32 -13.03
N GLN A 126 1.65 -2.52 -11.72
CA GLN A 126 0.87 -3.63 -11.18
C GLN A 126 -0.63 -3.51 -11.50
N ILE A 127 -1.19 -2.30 -11.45
CA ILE A 127 -2.57 -2.04 -11.87
C ILE A 127 -2.76 -2.41 -13.34
N MET A 128 -1.84 -1.97 -14.22
CA MET A 128 -1.89 -2.32 -15.64
C MET A 128 -1.75 -3.82 -15.88
N GLU A 129 -0.85 -4.49 -15.15
CA GLU A 129 -0.69 -5.96 -15.22
C GLU A 129 -1.96 -6.68 -14.78
N CYS A 130 -2.56 -6.27 -13.66
CA CYS A 130 -3.84 -6.78 -13.16
C CYS A 130 -4.95 -6.65 -14.21
N TRP A 131 -5.07 -5.48 -14.85
CA TRP A 131 -6.08 -5.27 -15.89
C TRP A 131 -5.80 -6.06 -17.16
N SER A 132 -4.53 -6.26 -17.54
CA SER A 132 -4.19 -7.03 -18.73
C SER A 132 -4.52 -8.52 -18.61
N ARG A 133 -4.60 -9.05 -17.37
CA ARG A 133 -4.84 -10.47 -17.09
C ARG A 133 -6.26 -10.80 -16.65
N SER A 134 -7.06 -9.79 -16.35
CA SER A 134 -8.41 -9.96 -15.79
C SER A 134 -9.46 -9.28 -16.66
N LEU A 135 -10.54 -9.99 -16.97
CA LEU A 135 -11.76 -9.39 -17.53
C LEU A 135 -12.35 -8.39 -16.53
N PRO A 136 -12.99 -7.29 -16.94
CA PRO A 136 -13.60 -6.34 -16.00
C PRO A 136 -14.91 -6.81 -15.42
N PHE A 137 -15.55 -7.79 -16.05
CA PHE A 137 -16.79 -8.35 -15.57
C PHE A 137 -16.82 -9.87 -15.71
N GLU A 138 -17.62 -10.48 -14.86
CA GLU A 138 -18.10 -11.84 -15.02
C GLU A 138 -19.57 -11.79 -15.45
N GLU A 139 -19.97 -12.66 -16.37
CA GLU A 139 -21.37 -12.86 -16.71
C GLU A 139 -21.94 -14.01 -15.87
N LYS A 140 -22.97 -13.72 -15.07
CA LYS A 140 -23.76 -14.72 -14.34
C LYS A 140 -25.22 -14.49 -14.64
N SER A 141 -25.92 -15.51 -15.13
CA SER A 141 -27.36 -15.44 -15.44
C SER A 141 -27.74 -14.25 -16.33
N SER A 142 -26.97 -14.00 -17.38
CA SER A 142 -27.15 -12.86 -18.32
C SER A 142 -26.98 -11.47 -17.69
N HIS A 143 -26.42 -11.38 -16.48
CA HIS A 143 -26.07 -10.12 -15.81
C HIS A 143 -24.56 -10.00 -15.73
N ARG A 144 -24.04 -8.79 -16.02
CA ARG A 144 -22.61 -8.47 -15.92
C ARG A 144 -22.31 -7.89 -14.54
N TYR A 145 -21.36 -8.48 -13.83
CA TYR A 145 -20.89 -8.02 -12.52
C TYR A 145 -19.42 -7.63 -12.60
N ALA A 146 -19.03 -6.50 -12.03
CA ALA A 146 -17.63 -6.12 -11.97
C ALA A 146 -16.80 -7.18 -11.23
N THR A 147 -15.73 -7.66 -11.86
CA THR A 147 -14.77 -8.54 -11.21
C THR A 147 -14.09 -7.82 -10.03
N PRO A 148 -13.96 -8.46 -8.86
CA PRO A 148 -13.45 -7.80 -7.65
C PRO A 148 -12.06 -7.17 -7.82
N GLN A 149 -11.12 -7.86 -8.48
CA GLN A 149 -9.74 -7.38 -8.63
C GLN A 149 -9.65 -6.09 -9.48
N PRO A 150 -10.12 -6.05 -10.74
CA PRO A 150 -10.14 -4.81 -11.53
C PRO A 150 -10.90 -3.67 -10.87
N PHE A 151 -12.01 -3.96 -10.17
CA PHE A 151 -12.75 -2.96 -9.42
C PHE A 151 -11.92 -2.35 -8.30
N MET A 152 -11.22 -3.18 -7.52
CA MET A 152 -10.33 -2.69 -6.47
C MET A 152 -9.15 -1.89 -7.02
N ALA A 153 -8.56 -2.32 -8.13
CA ALA A 153 -7.47 -1.60 -8.79
C ALA A 153 -7.92 -0.20 -9.23
N LEU A 154 -9.14 -0.08 -9.77
CA LEU A 154 -9.75 1.22 -10.10
C LEU A 154 -9.99 2.07 -8.85
N TYR A 155 -10.48 1.48 -7.76
CA TYR A 155 -10.73 2.21 -6.52
C TYR A 155 -9.42 2.75 -5.92
N LEU A 156 -8.38 1.93 -5.87
CA LEU A 156 -7.05 2.33 -5.42
C LEU A 156 -6.45 3.41 -6.31
N LEU A 157 -6.57 3.26 -7.64
CA LEU A 157 -6.13 4.27 -8.60
C LEU A 157 -6.85 5.61 -8.40
N ASN A 158 -8.17 5.58 -8.16
CA ASN A 158 -8.94 6.78 -7.89
C ASN A 158 -8.44 7.50 -6.63
N GLN A 159 -8.18 6.77 -5.54
CA GLN A 159 -7.59 7.39 -4.34
C GLN A 159 -6.19 7.95 -4.62
N TRP A 160 -5.39 7.25 -5.42
CA TRP A 160 -4.06 7.72 -5.83
C TRP A 160 -4.11 9.06 -6.57
N PHE A 161 -5.03 9.21 -7.53
CA PHE A 161 -5.23 10.44 -8.30
C PHE A 161 -5.89 11.58 -7.51
N GLN A 162 -6.62 11.26 -6.43
CA GLN A 162 -7.20 12.26 -5.54
C GLN A 162 -6.18 12.85 -4.55
N SER A 163 -4.96 12.28 -4.49
CA SER A 163 -3.89 12.84 -3.67
C SER A 163 -3.36 14.14 -4.27
N GLU A 164 -3.50 15.26 -3.54
CA GLU A 164 -2.82 16.52 -3.85
C GLU A 164 -1.29 16.38 -3.86
N ARG A 165 -0.77 15.32 -3.24
CA ARG A 165 0.65 14.98 -3.18
C ARG A 165 1.06 13.98 -4.24
N MET A 166 0.19 13.62 -5.18
CA MET A 166 0.59 12.76 -6.27
C MET A 166 1.76 13.42 -7.00
N CYS A 167 2.93 12.77 -6.96
CA CYS A 167 4.09 13.26 -7.68
C CYS A 167 3.77 13.42 -9.17
N ASP A 168 4.45 14.33 -9.88
CA ASP A 168 4.20 14.74 -11.29
C ASP A 168 4.36 13.62 -12.35
N LEU A 169 4.32 12.36 -11.93
CA LEU A 169 4.19 11.17 -12.76
C LEU A 169 2.83 11.04 -13.45
N GLY A 170 1.84 11.82 -13.03
CA GLY A 170 0.56 11.93 -13.74
C GLY A 170 0.80 12.09 -15.23
N GLU A 171 1.62 13.05 -15.66
CA GLU A 171 1.85 13.28 -17.09
C GLU A 171 2.52 12.11 -17.84
N TYR A 172 3.43 11.39 -17.18
CA TYR A 172 4.16 10.28 -17.82
C TYR A 172 3.35 8.97 -17.85
N ALA A 173 2.64 8.67 -16.77
CA ALA A 173 1.90 7.42 -16.65
C ALA A 173 0.45 7.52 -17.13
N PHE A 174 -0.15 8.72 -17.12
CA PHE A 174 -1.52 8.95 -17.56
C PHE A 174 -1.78 8.47 -18.99
N PRO A 175 -0.92 8.72 -20.00
CA PRO A 175 -1.17 8.20 -21.35
C PRO A 175 -1.30 6.67 -21.37
N ARG A 176 -0.47 5.95 -20.61
CA ARG A 176 -0.50 4.48 -20.55
C ARG A 176 -1.74 3.96 -19.83
N VAL A 177 -2.07 4.57 -18.69
CA VAL A 177 -3.27 4.25 -17.91
C VAL A 177 -4.53 4.56 -18.72
N PHE A 178 -4.57 5.71 -19.39
CA PHE A 178 -5.66 6.14 -20.26
C PHE A 178 -5.86 5.16 -21.41
N VAL A 179 -4.81 4.78 -22.14
CA VAL A 179 -4.91 3.79 -23.22
C VAL A 179 -5.43 2.45 -22.69
N ALA A 180 -4.93 1.98 -21.56
CA ALA A 180 -5.40 0.73 -20.95
C ALA A 180 -6.89 0.79 -20.58
N LEU A 181 -7.34 1.89 -19.98
CA LEU A 181 -8.75 2.12 -19.66
C LEU A 181 -9.60 2.26 -20.92
N PHE A 182 -9.12 2.98 -21.93
CA PHE A 182 -9.82 3.22 -23.18
C PHE A 182 -10.03 1.93 -23.96
N ILE A 183 -8.99 1.11 -24.14
CA ILE A 183 -9.11 -0.21 -24.76
C ILE A 183 -10.13 -1.05 -24.00
N ARG A 184 -10.09 -1.03 -22.67
CA ARG A 184 -11.03 -1.77 -21.83
C ARG A 184 -12.46 -1.31 -22.02
N MET A 185 -12.73 0.00 -22.01
CA MET A 185 -14.06 0.55 -22.28
C MET A 185 -14.54 0.21 -23.69
N ALA A 186 -13.68 0.39 -24.71
CA ALA A 186 -14.00 0.13 -26.11
C ALA A 186 -14.28 -1.36 -26.40
N SER A 187 -13.58 -2.27 -25.71
CA SER A 187 -13.78 -3.72 -25.84
C SER A 187 -15.11 -4.22 -25.25
N HIS A 188 -15.89 -3.32 -24.63
CA HIS A 188 -17.18 -3.63 -24.00
C HIS A 188 -18.35 -2.83 -24.56
N VAL A 189 -18.11 -2.03 -25.59
CA VAL A 189 -19.19 -1.49 -26.41
C VAL A 189 -19.67 -2.63 -27.30
N ASP A 190 -20.89 -3.11 -27.06
CA ASP A 190 -21.55 -4.03 -27.98
C ASP A 190 -21.59 -3.34 -29.36
N THR A 191 -20.86 -3.89 -30.32
CA THR A 191 -20.94 -3.50 -31.73
C THR A 191 -22.15 -4.23 -32.33
N SER A 192 -23.33 -3.87 -31.85
CA SER A 192 -24.62 -4.23 -32.47
C SER A 192 -24.95 -3.26 -33.58
#